data_AF-A0A7S2CA14-F1
#
_entry.id   AF-A0A7S2CA14-F1
#
_cell.length_a   1.000
_cell.length_b   1.000
_cell.length_c   1.000
_cell.angle_alpha   90.00
_cell.angle_beta   90.00
_cell.angle_gamma   90.00
#
_symmetry.space_group_name_H-M   'P 1'
#
loop_
_entity.id
_entity.type
_entity.pdbx_description
1 polymer ?
#
loop_
_entity_poly.entity_id
_entity_poly.type
_entity_poly.pdbx_seq_one_letter_code
_entity_poly.pdbx_strand_id
1 'polypeptide(L)'
;IPQAARCFASTFVHGEILAHAVSLSQYDMIEFAHIFLEYLAIEGMSWCVVDEVSGDCIAFLLIDDYVAPSAEAIASGVLERMEQATPLGLGLVFGFLEEMKVACLAKLEEVGHTPARGEIFHIIAVGADPISRGRGLTMKLIGRAYFECLEAGYTSAVMEAT
;
A
#
# COMPACT_ATOMS: atom_id res chain seq x y z
N ILE A 1 12.71 -5.78 4.02
CA ILE A 1 11.38 -5.77 4.67
C ILE A 1 11.40 -5.05 6.04
N PRO A 2 12.22 -5.43 7.04
CA PRO A 2 12.11 -4.83 8.39
C PRO A 2 12.30 -3.31 8.48
N GLN A 3 13.26 -2.75 7.73
CA GLN A 3 13.46 -1.29 7.69
C GLN A 3 12.31 -0.57 6.97
N ALA A 4 11.77 -1.15 5.90
CA ALA A 4 10.60 -0.62 5.21
C ALA A 4 9.36 -0.66 6.10
N ALA A 5 9.16 -1.72 6.90
CA ALA A 5 8.06 -1.83 7.85
C ALA A 5 8.11 -0.73 8.91
N ARG A 6 9.29 -0.47 9.47
CA ARG A 6 9.50 0.64 10.42
C ARG A 6 9.26 2.00 9.77
N CYS A 7 9.76 2.23 8.56
CA CYS A 7 9.56 3.46 7.82
C CYS A 7 8.07 3.70 7.52
N PHE A 8 7.36 2.67 7.04
CA PHE A 8 5.92 2.70 6.78
C PHE A 8 5.13 2.97 8.05
N ALA A 9 5.28 2.15 9.10
CA ALA A 9 4.57 2.30 10.36
C ALA A 9 4.78 3.69 10.98
N SER A 10 6.03 4.18 11.00
CA SER A 10 6.34 5.51 11.49
C SER A 10 5.70 6.61 10.63
N THR A 11 5.85 6.53 9.31
CA THR A 11 5.34 7.57 8.40
C THR A 11 3.81 7.63 8.42
N PHE A 12 3.15 6.47 8.44
CA PHE A 12 1.70 6.34 8.48
C PHE A 12 1.14 6.93 9.78
N VAL A 13 1.62 6.46 10.94
CA VAL A 13 1.12 6.94 12.24
C VAL A 13 1.31 8.45 12.45
N HIS A 14 2.40 9.03 11.94
CA HIS A 14 2.65 10.46 12.13
C HIS A 14 2.00 11.34 11.04
N GLY A 15 1.80 10.81 9.84
CA GLY A 15 1.40 11.60 8.67
C GLY A 15 -0.04 11.40 8.21
N GLU A 16 -0.67 10.28 8.54
CA GLU A 16 -1.93 9.85 7.96
C GLU A 16 -3.12 10.21 8.87
N ILE A 17 -4.15 10.84 8.29
CA ILE A 17 -5.25 11.43 9.06
C ILE A 17 -6.14 10.39 9.72
N LEU A 18 -6.35 9.23 9.09
CA LEU A 18 -7.16 8.14 9.63
C LEU A 18 -6.42 7.44 10.78
N ALA A 19 -5.09 7.31 10.71
CA ALA A 19 -4.24 6.81 11.79
C ALA A 19 -4.38 7.69 13.04
N HIS A 20 -4.39 9.01 12.87
CA HIS A 20 -4.65 9.96 13.97
C HIS A 20 -6.08 9.82 14.52
N ALA A 21 -7.07 9.69 13.64
CA ALA A 21 -8.47 9.57 14.03
C ALA A 21 -8.74 8.33 14.90
N VAL A 22 -7.99 7.25 14.69
CA VAL A 22 -8.12 5.99 15.44
C VAL A 22 -7.07 5.83 16.54
N SER A 23 -6.28 6.87 16.82
CA SER A 23 -5.25 6.88 17.88
C SER A 23 -4.24 5.75 17.75
N LEU A 24 -3.85 5.43 16.52
CA LEU A 24 -2.96 4.32 16.21
C LEU A 24 -1.53 4.63 16.68
N SER A 25 -0.91 3.72 17.41
CA SER A 25 0.50 3.87 17.79
C SER A 25 1.43 3.15 16.81
N GLN A 26 2.70 3.56 16.78
CA GLN A 26 3.71 2.85 15.99
C GLN A 26 3.84 1.40 16.44
N TYR A 27 3.71 1.10 17.73
CA TYR A 27 3.80 -0.27 18.24
C TYR A 27 2.69 -1.17 17.72
N ASP A 28 1.46 -0.64 17.64
CA ASP A 28 0.31 -1.37 17.09
C ASP A 28 0.52 -1.69 15.61
N MET A 29 1.24 -0.82 14.89
CA MET A 29 1.43 -0.95 13.44
C MET A 29 2.58 -1.84 13.02
N ILE A 30 3.57 -2.12 13.88
CA ILE A 30 4.78 -2.81 13.42
C ILE A 30 4.49 -4.23 12.92
N GLU A 31 3.72 -5.01 13.66
CA GLU A 31 3.38 -6.38 13.27
C GLU A 31 2.57 -6.41 11.97
N PHE A 32 1.51 -5.60 11.90
CA PHE A 32 0.72 -5.40 10.69
C PHE A 32 1.59 -4.96 9.50
N ALA A 33 2.43 -3.94 9.67
CA ALA A 33 3.30 -3.41 8.62
C ALA A 33 4.25 -4.47 8.07
N HIS A 34 4.75 -5.38 8.91
CA HIS A 34 5.60 -6.48 8.48
C HIS A 34 4.86 -7.43 7.55
N ILE A 35 3.65 -7.85 7.94
CA ILE A 35 2.83 -8.80 7.16
C ILE A 35 2.27 -8.13 5.91
N PHE A 36 1.87 -6.86 6.01
CA PHE A 36 1.37 -6.09 4.88
C PHE A 36 2.44 -5.92 3.80
N LEU A 37 3.69 -5.60 4.18
CA LEU A 37 4.79 -5.52 3.23
C LEU A 37 5.21 -6.88 2.67
N GLU A 38 4.94 -7.98 3.38
CA GLU A 38 5.11 -9.32 2.83
C GLU A 38 4.09 -9.58 1.72
N TYR A 39 2.81 -9.24 1.94
CA TYR A 39 1.77 -9.29 0.91
C TYR A 39 2.17 -8.47 -0.33
N LEU A 40 2.59 -7.22 -0.13
CA LEU A 40 2.98 -6.34 -1.22
C LEU A 40 4.25 -6.77 -1.95
N ALA A 41 5.15 -7.47 -1.26
CA ALA A 41 6.32 -8.08 -1.90
C ALA A 41 5.92 -9.26 -2.80
N ILE A 42 4.88 -10.01 -2.44
CA ILE A 42 4.30 -11.08 -3.28
C ILE A 42 3.65 -10.49 -4.54
N GLU A 43 2.90 -9.39 -4.40
CA GLU A 43 2.30 -8.70 -5.56
C GLU A 43 3.35 -8.05 -6.50
N GLY A 44 4.54 -7.72 -5.97
CA GLY A 44 5.73 -7.44 -6.77
C GLY A 44 5.80 -6.05 -7.43
N MET A 45 4.96 -5.10 -7.01
CA MET A 45 4.87 -3.75 -7.63
C MET A 45 5.33 -2.61 -6.73
N SER A 46 5.68 -2.91 -5.47
CA SER A 46 6.05 -1.90 -4.48
C SER A 46 7.54 -1.55 -4.53
N TRP A 47 7.86 -0.29 -4.21
CA TRP A 47 9.21 0.26 -4.28
C TRP A 47 9.63 0.95 -2.98
N CYS A 48 10.92 0.93 -2.70
CA CYS A 48 11.50 1.74 -1.62
C CYS A 48 12.84 2.37 -2.04
N VAL A 49 13.20 3.46 -1.37
CA VAL A 49 14.52 4.07 -1.47
C VAL A 49 15.28 3.72 -0.20
N VAL A 50 16.45 3.13 -0.38
CA VAL A 50 17.37 2.78 0.69
C VAL A 50 18.53 3.76 0.70
N ASP A 51 18.85 4.31 1.86
CA ASP A 51 20.08 5.09 2.04
C ASP A 51 21.29 4.14 2.03
N GLU A 52 22.22 4.37 1.11
CA GLU A 52 23.34 3.44 0.86
C GLU A 52 24.31 3.33 2.05
N VAL A 53 24.35 4.34 2.93
CA VAL A 53 25.30 4.40 4.04
C VAL A 53 24.75 3.70 5.29
N SER A 54 23.51 4.05 5.67
CA SER A 54 22.83 3.48 6.84
C SER A 54 22.14 2.14 6.52
N GLY A 55 21.82 1.90 5.25
CA GLY A 55 20.97 0.81 4.82
C GLY A 55 19.49 1.04 5.14
N ASP A 56 19.09 2.20 5.66
CA ASP A 56 17.72 2.45 6.10
C ASP A 56 16.78 2.79 4.94
N CYS A 57 15.52 2.36 5.06
CA CYS A 57 14.46 2.77 4.16
C CYS A 57 14.07 4.23 4.46
N ILE A 58 14.26 5.12 3.49
CA ILE A 58 14.02 6.56 3.65
C ILE A 58 12.82 7.07 2.84
N ALA A 59 12.29 6.26 1.93
CA ALA A 59 11.03 6.50 1.23
C ALA A 59 10.45 5.19 0.71
N PHE A 60 9.13 5.14 0.53
CA PHE A 60 8.43 3.97 0.03
C PHE A 60 7.22 4.37 -0.83
N LEU A 61 6.82 3.41 -1.66
CA LEU A 61 5.59 3.41 -2.44
C LEU A 61 5.03 1.99 -2.42
N LEU A 62 3.83 1.85 -1.90
CA LEU A 62 3.14 0.58 -1.70
C LEU A 62 2.04 0.45 -2.75
N ILE A 63 2.12 -0.61 -3.55
CA ILE A 63 1.22 -0.88 -4.67
C ILE A 63 0.75 -2.33 -4.63
N ASP A 64 -0.55 -2.51 -4.84
CA ASP A 64 -1.18 -3.79 -5.13
C ASP A 64 -2.10 -3.72 -6.35
N ASP A 65 -2.76 -4.85 -6.65
CA ASP A 65 -3.80 -4.93 -7.67
C ASP A 65 -5.13 -4.48 -7.08
N TYR A 66 -5.79 -3.52 -7.75
CA TYR A 66 -7.02 -2.95 -7.22
C TYR A 66 -8.19 -3.93 -7.23
N VAL A 67 -8.20 -4.91 -8.14
CA VAL A 67 -9.32 -5.83 -8.33
C VAL A 67 -9.20 -7.00 -7.36
N ALA A 68 -8.09 -7.74 -7.41
CA ALA A 68 -7.94 -8.96 -6.61
C ALA A 68 -6.48 -9.33 -6.31
N PRO A 69 -6.22 -9.93 -5.13
CA PRO A 69 -4.91 -10.50 -4.80
C PRO A 69 -4.49 -11.57 -5.79
N SER A 70 -3.16 -11.77 -5.92
CA SER A 70 -2.62 -12.90 -6.67
C SER A 70 -2.97 -14.25 -6.02
N ALA A 71 -2.97 -15.31 -6.84
CA ALA A 71 -3.13 -16.68 -6.34
C ALA A 71 -2.02 -17.07 -5.34
N GLU A 72 -0.81 -16.51 -5.50
CA GLU A 72 0.30 -16.70 -4.58
C GLU A 72 0.04 -16.05 -3.22
N ALA A 73 -0.47 -14.81 -3.21
CA ALA A 73 -0.87 -14.14 -1.97
C ALA A 73 -1.96 -14.94 -1.24
N ILE A 74 -2.97 -15.45 -1.96
CA ILE A 74 -4.01 -16.30 -1.38
C ILE A 74 -3.42 -17.60 -0.81
N ALA A 75 -2.59 -18.29 -1.58
CA ALA A 75 -2.02 -19.58 -1.18
C ALA A 75 -1.02 -19.48 -0.01
N SER A 76 -0.37 -18.34 0.15
CA SER A 76 0.61 -18.12 1.23
C SER A 76 -0.03 -17.92 2.62
N GLY A 77 -1.34 -17.68 2.68
CA GLY A 77 -2.04 -17.34 3.92
C GLY A 77 -1.64 -15.96 4.48
N VAL A 78 -0.96 -15.10 3.71
CA VAL A 78 -0.55 -13.77 4.15
C VAL A 78 -1.76 -12.88 4.48
N LEU A 79 -2.86 -13.03 3.72
CA LEU A 79 -4.09 -12.26 3.92
C LEU A 79 -4.76 -12.59 5.27
N GLU A 80 -4.81 -13.87 5.65
CA GLU A 80 -5.37 -14.29 6.95
C GLU A 80 -4.51 -13.78 8.12
N ARG A 81 -3.18 -13.89 7.99
CA ARG A 81 -2.26 -13.32 9.00
C ARG A 81 -2.41 -11.81 9.11
N MET A 82 -2.63 -11.13 8.00
CA MET A 82 -2.81 -9.69 7.95
C MET A 82 -4.11 -9.29 8.67
N GLU A 83 -5.21 -10.00 8.43
CA GLU A 83 -6.48 -9.79 9.14
C GLU A 83 -6.30 -9.98 10.66
N GLN A 84 -5.61 -11.04 11.08
CA GLN A 84 -5.35 -11.32 12.50
C GLN A 84 -4.46 -10.27 13.18
N ALA A 85 -3.51 -9.70 12.43
CA ALA A 85 -2.59 -8.68 12.94
C ALA A 85 -3.11 -7.24 12.81
N THR A 86 -4.27 -7.04 12.18
CA THR A 86 -4.82 -5.70 11.94
C THR A 86 -5.25 -5.07 13.28
N PRO A 87 -4.71 -3.89 13.65
CA PRO A 87 -5.17 -3.18 14.84
C PRO A 87 -6.65 -2.82 14.72
N LEU A 88 -7.40 -2.91 15.83
CA LEU A 88 -8.86 -2.69 15.82
C LEU A 88 -9.27 -1.36 15.14
N GLY A 89 -8.56 -0.27 15.46
CA GLY A 89 -8.81 1.04 14.84
C GLY A 89 -8.58 1.04 13.33
N LEU A 90 -7.55 0.31 12.86
CA LEU A 90 -7.25 0.19 11.43
C LEU A 90 -8.27 -0.70 10.71
N GLY A 91 -8.82 -1.72 11.38
CA GLY A 91 -9.88 -2.56 10.82
C GLY A 91 -11.14 -1.77 10.42
N LEU A 92 -11.49 -0.73 11.18
CA LEU A 92 -12.58 0.18 10.81
C LEU A 92 -12.26 0.98 9.54
N VAL A 93 -11.01 1.42 9.40
CA VAL A 93 -10.55 2.15 8.22
C VAL A 93 -10.57 1.26 6.98
N PHE A 94 -10.04 0.04 7.08
CA PHE A 94 -10.06 -0.90 5.95
C PHE A 94 -11.47 -1.34 5.56
N GLY A 95 -12.38 -1.52 6.52
CA GLY A 95 -13.79 -1.79 6.20
C GLY A 95 -14.41 -0.68 5.36
N PHE A 96 -14.16 0.58 5.71
CA PHE A 96 -14.63 1.73 4.94
C PHE A 96 -14.01 1.81 3.54
N LEU A 97 -12.69 1.59 3.41
CA LEU A 97 -12.01 1.59 2.12
C LEU A 97 -12.48 0.45 1.21
N GLU A 98 -12.74 -0.74 1.77
CA GLU A 98 -13.28 -1.89 1.04
C GLU A 98 -14.70 -1.59 0.53
N GLU A 99 -15.57 -0.99 1.36
CA GLU A 99 -16.90 -0.54 0.92
C GLU A 99 -16.83 0.45 -0.25
N MET A 100 -15.88 1.40 -0.20
CA MET A 100 -15.64 2.34 -1.29
C MET A 100 -15.15 1.64 -2.56
N LYS A 101 -14.25 0.67 -2.42
CA LYS A 101 -13.76 -0.15 -3.54
C LYS A 101 -14.89 -0.93 -4.19
N VAL A 102 -15.71 -1.64 -3.40
CA VAL A 102 -16.87 -2.40 -3.91
C VAL A 102 -17.84 -1.48 -4.66
N ALA A 103 -18.15 -0.31 -4.11
CA ALA A 103 -19.03 0.66 -4.77
C ALA A 103 -18.42 1.23 -6.07
N CYS A 104 -17.10 1.41 -6.12
CA CYS A 104 -16.38 1.83 -7.33
C CYS A 104 -16.48 0.78 -8.43
N LEU A 105 -16.18 -0.49 -8.10
CA LEU A 105 -16.26 -1.60 -9.04
C LEU A 105 -17.69 -1.80 -9.58
N ALA A 106 -18.70 -1.72 -8.72
CA ALA A 106 -20.10 -1.80 -9.14
C ALA A 106 -20.48 -0.69 -10.14
N LYS A 107 -20.00 0.54 -9.95
CA LYS A 107 -20.23 1.64 -10.90
C LYS A 107 -19.56 1.43 -12.25
N LEU A 108 -18.37 0.81 -12.26
CA LEU A 108 -17.72 0.43 -13.52
C LEU A 108 -18.55 -0.61 -14.28
N GLU A 109 -19.12 -1.58 -13.57
CA GLU A 109 -20.01 -2.58 -14.17
C GLU A 109 -21.28 -1.95 -14.75
N GLU A 110 -21.88 -0.96 -14.06
CA GLU A 110 -23.05 -0.22 -14.54
C GLU A 110 -22.80 0.50 -15.87
N VAL A 111 -21.56 0.95 -16.12
CA VAL A 111 -21.16 1.57 -17.40
C VAL A 111 -20.62 0.55 -18.42
N GLY A 112 -20.79 -0.74 -18.15
CA GLY A 112 -20.45 -1.84 -19.06
C GLY A 112 -18.98 -2.27 -19.01
N HIS A 113 -18.28 -2.00 -17.91
CA HIS A 113 -16.87 -2.34 -17.74
C HIS A 113 -16.63 -3.15 -16.46
N THR A 114 -16.20 -4.41 -16.61
CA THR A 114 -15.80 -5.27 -15.50
C THR A 114 -14.27 -5.40 -15.51
N PRO A 115 -13.54 -4.68 -14.64
CA PRO A 115 -12.09 -4.70 -14.67
C PRO A 115 -11.55 -6.07 -14.25
N ALA A 116 -10.50 -6.53 -14.93
CA ALA A 116 -9.79 -7.75 -14.58
C ALA A 116 -8.58 -7.48 -13.68
N ARG A 117 -8.11 -8.50 -12.96
CA ARG A 117 -6.79 -8.45 -12.31
C ARG A 117 -5.73 -8.11 -13.38
N GLY A 118 -4.82 -7.21 -13.06
CA GLY A 118 -3.78 -6.69 -13.95
C GLY A 118 -4.21 -5.46 -14.75
N GLU A 119 -5.44 -4.97 -14.55
CA GLU A 119 -5.94 -3.81 -15.30
C GLU A 119 -5.77 -2.49 -14.55
N ILE A 120 -6.04 -2.50 -13.25
CA ILE A 120 -5.99 -1.32 -12.38
C ILE A 120 -4.97 -1.58 -11.26
N PHE A 121 -3.88 -0.82 -11.23
CA PHE A 121 -2.97 -0.86 -10.09
C PHE A 121 -3.40 0.18 -9.06
N HIS A 122 -3.14 -0.12 -7.80
CA HIS A 122 -3.59 0.67 -6.68
C HIS A 122 -2.39 1.17 -5.87
N ILE A 123 -2.18 2.48 -5.87
CA ILE A 123 -1.21 3.12 -4.97
C ILE A 123 -1.88 3.28 -3.60
N ILE A 124 -1.51 2.40 -2.67
CA ILE A 124 -2.08 2.36 -1.33
C ILE A 124 -1.44 3.42 -0.43
N ALA A 125 -0.11 3.54 -0.49
CA ALA A 125 0.61 4.48 0.37
C ALA A 125 1.90 4.96 -0.28
N VAL A 126 2.21 6.23 -0.07
CA VAL A 126 3.49 6.83 -0.47
C VAL A 126 4.01 7.69 0.66
N GLY A 127 5.28 7.52 0.98
CA GLY A 127 5.86 8.18 2.15
C GLY A 127 7.35 8.40 2.04
N ALA A 128 7.82 9.39 2.78
CA ALA A 128 9.23 9.64 2.99
C ALA A 128 9.48 9.98 4.46
N ASP A 129 10.61 9.45 4.95
CA ASP A 129 11.15 9.81 6.25
C ASP A 129 11.23 11.35 6.38
N PRO A 130 10.85 11.94 7.52
CA PRO A 130 10.83 13.39 7.73
C PRO A 130 12.13 14.11 7.32
N ILE A 131 13.29 13.52 7.57
CA ILE A 131 14.61 14.13 7.27
C ILE A 131 14.91 14.09 5.77
N SER A 132 14.27 13.19 5.03
CA SER A 132 14.43 12.99 3.59
C SER A 132 13.38 13.70 2.74
N ARG A 133 12.39 14.37 3.36
CA ARG A 133 11.37 15.18 2.67
C ARG A 133 11.98 16.36 1.90
N GLY A 134 11.26 16.86 0.90
CA GLY A 134 11.70 17.96 0.05
C GLY A 134 12.70 17.58 -1.05
N ARG A 135 13.15 16.31 -1.11
CA ARG A 135 14.10 15.80 -2.12
C ARG A 135 13.43 15.21 -3.37
N GLY A 136 12.11 15.28 -3.45
CA GLY A 136 11.32 14.72 -4.57
C GLY A 136 11.32 13.19 -4.66
N LEU A 137 11.66 12.47 -3.57
CA LEU A 137 11.76 11.01 -3.58
C LEU A 137 10.42 10.32 -3.89
N THR A 138 9.32 10.79 -3.29
CA THR A 138 7.98 10.24 -3.51
C THR A 138 7.54 10.39 -4.97
N MET A 139 7.79 11.55 -5.57
CA MET A 139 7.50 11.77 -7.00
C MET A 139 8.34 10.88 -7.92
N LYS A 140 9.61 10.64 -7.58
CA LYS A 140 10.46 9.70 -8.33
C LYS A 140 9.95 8.26 -8.22
N LEU A 141 9.50 7.85 -7.04
CA LEU A 141 8.89 6.52 -6.84
C LEU A 141 7.61 6.38 -7.66
N ILE A 142 6.69 7.35 -7.59
CA ILE A 142 5.45 7.35 -8.36
C ILE A 142 5.75 7.26 -9.85
N GLY A 143 6.67 8.09 -10.36
CA GLY A 143 7.06 8.06 -11.76
C GLY A 143 7.61 6.70 -12.19
N ARG A 144 8.50 6.11 -11.38
CA ARG A 144 9.06 4.78 -11.66
C ARG A 144 7.98 3.70 -11.71
N ALA A 145 7.17 3.60 -10.66
CA ALA A 145 6.16 2.55 -10.56
C ALA A 145 5.08 2.70 -11.63
N TYR A 146 4.70 3.92 -12.00
CA TYR A 146 3.77 4.15 -13.09
C TYR A 146 4.27 3.52 -14.40
N PHE A 147 5.54 3.74 -14.76
CA PHE A 147 6.12 3.13 -15.97
C PHE A 147 6.15 1.60 -15.89
N GLU A 148 6.56 1.04 -14.76
CA GLU A 148 6.65 -0.41 -14.61
C GLU A 148 5.27 -1.09 -14.59
N CYS A 149 4.25 -0.47 -13.98
CA CYS A 149 2.88 -0.96 -14.07
C CYS A 149 2.35 -0.93 -15.52
N LEU A 150 2.66 0.10 -16.29
CA LEU A 150 2.32 0.12 -17.72
C LEU A 150 3.04 -0.99 -18.50
N GLU A 151 4.32 -1.23 -18.22
CA GLU A 151 5.08 -2.34 -18.83
C GLU A 151 4.53 -3.72 -18.43
N ALA A 152 3.99 -3.84 -17.22
CA ALA A 152 3.31 -5.05 -16.73
C ALA A 152 1.89 -5.23 -17.28
N GLY A 153 1.38 -4.29 -18.06
CA GLY A 153 0.09 -4.38 -18.76
C GLY A 153 -1.08 -3.69 -18.07
N TYR A 154 -0.86 -3.00 -16.95
CA TYR A 154 -1.90 -2.18 -16.34
C TYR A 154 -2.26 -0.99 -17.23
N THR A 155 -3.53 -0.62 -17.24
CA THR A 155 -4.06 0.44 -18.12
C THR A 155 -4.62 1.62 -17.34
N SER A 156 -4.89 1.43 -16.05
CA SER A 156 -5.50 2.42 -15.17
C SER A 156 -4.85 2.40 -13.78
N ALA A 157 -5.06 3.48 -13.04
CA ALA A 157 -4.53 3.64 -11.69
C ALA A 157 -5.61 4.17 -10.75
N VAL A 158 -5.64 3.64 -9.53
CA VAL A 158 -6.33 4.25 -8.38
C VAL A 158 -5.27 4.63 -7.35
N MET A 159 -5.46 5.75 -6.68
CA MET A 159 -4.59 6.17 -5.59
C MET A 159 -5.45 6.50 -4.38
N GLU A 160 -5.20 5.83 -3.26
CA GLU A 160 -5.71 6.24 -1.96
C GLU A 160 -4.97 7.52 -1.56
N ALA A 161 -5.61 8.66 -1.79
CA ALA A 161 -5.11 9.94 -1.33
C ALA A 161 -5.38 10.05 0.18
N THR A 162 -4.34 9.82 0.98
CA THR A 162 -4.30 10.17 2.40
C THR A 162 -3.23 11.23 2.67
#